data_AF-A0A9W9NPX4-F1
#
_entry.id   AF-A0A9W9NPX4-F1
#
_cell.length_a   1.000
_cell.length_b   1.000
_cell.length_c   1.000
_cell.angle_alpha   90.00
_cell.angle_beta   90.00
_cell.angle_gamma   90.00
#
_symmetry.space_group_name_H-M   'P 1'
#
loop_
_entity.id
_entity.type
_entity.pdbx_description
1 polymer ?
#
loop_
_entity_poly.entity_id
_entity_poly.type
_entity_poly.pdbx_seq_one_letter_code
_entity_poly.pdbx_strand_id
1 'polypeptide(L)'
;MGGATLLSAALEYRAQLESVAEFLRILAGICWTLNYFSMMYVSGREKIPNTGVFPLCCDIAWEFVYAFIHPTASAHWQGGVKVWFLVHCAVVTYILKFAPNEWDDTPIVKRNIRFIYGAVTLGFLGAQWSFAEEVGPDLGFFYGGVLCQTLASLGPICQLLARNSTRGSSLLTWGLRATATVGGFIKLSIYYICDIPAGPWFESPMCKFYIILTLVLDVSYPFLYSAVRRQELASAAAPKKRN
;
A
#
# COMPACT_ATOMS: atom_id res chain seq x y z
N MET A 1 30.81 -23.30 -27.41
CA MET A 1 29.73 -23.19 -26.39
C MET A 1 29.40 -21.71 -26.25
N GLY A 2 28.51 -21.19 -27.10
CA GLY A 2 28.07 -19.80 -27.01
C GLY A 2 27.13 -19.69 -25.81
N GLY A 3 27.53 -18.96 -24.78
CA GLY A 3 26.69 -18.73 -23.61
C GLY A 3 25.40 -18.05 -24.06
N ALA A 4 24.26 -18.70 -23.83
CA ALA A 4 22.97 -18.06 -24.02
C ALA A 4 22.98 -16.77 -23.18
N THR A 5 22.83 -15.64 -23.85
CA THR A 5 22.66 -14.36 -23.17
C THR A 5 21.33 -14.38 -22.42
N LEU A 6 21.21 -13.62 -21.34
CA LEU A 6 19.96 -13.50 -20.58
C LEU A 6 18.78 -13.13 -21.50
N LEU A 7 19.05 -12.31 -22.53
CA LEU A 7 18.09 -11.90 -23.55
C LEU A 7 17.63 -13.07 -24.43
N SER A 8 18.54 -13.93 -24.90
CA SER A 8 18.16 -15.10 -25.71
C SER A 8 17.31 -16.10 -24.92
N ALA A 9 17.62 -16.31 -23.63
CA ALA A 9 16.80 -17.16 -22.78
C ALA A 9 15.43 -16.53 -22.50
N ALA A 10 15.36 -15.21 -22.27
CA ALA A 10 14.09 -14.53 -22.03
C ALA A 10 13.15 -14.53 -23.25
N LEU A 11 13.71 -14.44 -24.46
CA LEU A 11 12.93 -14.54 -25.70
C LEU A 11 12.41 -15.97 -25.93
N GLU A 12 13.21 -16.99 -25.59
CA GLU A 12 12.80 -18.40 -25.66
C GLU A 12 11.62 -18.72 -24.72
N TYR A 13 11.63 -18.15 -23.51
CA TYR A 13 10.60 -18.37 -22.49
C TYR A 13 9.55 -17.24 -22.37
N ARG A 14 9.41 -16.40 -23.40
CA ARG A 14 8.57 -15.19 -23.33
C ARG A 14 7.13 -15.47 -22.90
N ALA A 15 6.49 -16.48 -23.48
CA ALA A 15 5.10 -16.83 -23.16
C ALA A 15 4.93 -17.32 -21.70
N GLN A 16 5.91 -18.06 -21.19
CA GLN A 16 5.93 -18.51 -19.80
C GLN A 16 6.12 -17.32 -18.86
N LEU A 17 7.02 -16.39 -19.19
CA LEU A 17 7.24 -15.17 -18.42
C LEU A 17 6.02 -14.26 -18.40
N GLU A 18 5.34 -14.08 -19.54
CA GLU A 18 4.04 -13.38 -19.61
C GLU A 18 3.00 -14.02 -18.69
N SER A 19 2.90 -15.36 -18.68
CA SER A 19 1.99 -16.09 -17.80
C SER A 19 2.33 -15.88 -16.31
N VAL A 20 3.62 -15.84 -15.97
CA VAL A 20 4.10 -15.52 -14.61
C VAL A 20 3.71 -14.09 -14.24
N ALA A 21 3.88 -13.13 -15.14
CA ALA A 21 3.52 -11.73 -14.90
C ALA A 21 2.01 -11.57 -14.64
N GLU A 22 1.15 -12.27 -15.39
CA GLU A 22 -0.29 -12.28 -15.17
C GLU A 22 -0.68 -12.95 -13.84
N PHE A 23 -0.03 -14.05 -13.48
CA PHE A 23 -0.21 -14.68 -12.17
C PHE A 23 0.15 -13.72 -11.03
N LEU A 24 1.30 -13.05 -11.11
CA LEU A 24 1.75 -12.08 -10.10
C LEU A 24 0.77 -10.90 -9.97
N ARG A 25 0.17 -10.47 -11.08
CA ARG A 25 -0.87 -9.43 -11.09
C ARG A 25 -2.11 -9.88 -10.31
N ILE A 26 -2.59 -11.10 -10.53
CA ILE A 26 -3.75 -11.67 -9.80
C ILE A 26 -3.40 -11.85 -8.32
N LEU A 27 -2.23 -12.40 -8.02
CA LEU A 27 -1.74 -12.57 -6.66
C LEU A 27 -1.71 -11.24 -5.90
N ALA A 28 -1.24 -10.16 -6.54
CA ALA A 28 -1.24 -8.83 -5.93
C ALA A 28 -2.66 -8.39 -5.54
N GLY A 29 -3.66 -8.58 -6.40
CA GLY A 29 -5.07 -8.26 -6.08
C GLY A 29 -5.62 -9.06 -4.89
N ILE A 30 -5.29 -10.35 -4.82
CA ILE A 30 -5.67 -11.22 -3.68
C ILE A 30 -4.98 -10.73 -2.40
N CYS A 31 -3.67 -10.48 -2.46
CA CYS A 31 -2.88 -10.01 -1.32
C CYS A 31 -3.41 -8.67 -0.79
N TRP A 32 -3.76 -7.73 -1.65
CA TRP A 32 -4.36 -6.45 -1.24
C TRP A 32 -5.73 -6.63 -0.58
N THR A 33 -6.57 -7.51 -1.14
CA THR A 33 -7.86 -7.84 -0.56
C THR A 33 -7.72 -8.46 0.84
N LEU A 34 -6.82 -9.44 0.98
CA LEU A 34 -6.52 -10.05 2.28
C LEU A 34 -5.89 -9.04 3.26
N ASN A 35 -5.08 -8.10 2.76
CA ASN A 35 -4.50 -7.03 3.55
C ASN A 35 -5.62 -6.20 4.21
N TYR A 36 -6.67 -5.83 3.47
CA TYR A 36 -7.82 -5.12 4.03
C TYR A 36 -8.55 -5.89 5.14
N PHE A 37 -8.79 -7.19 4.96
CA PHE A 37 -9.35 -8.01 6.03
C PHE A 37 -8.42 -8.07 7.25
N SER A 38 -7.11 -8.19 7.02
CA SER A 38 -6.11 -8.15 8.07
C SER A 38 -6.11 -6.82 8.84
N MET A 39 -6.19 -5.69 8.13
CA MET A 39 -6.27 -4.36 8.72
C MET A 39 -7.50 -4.22 9.64
N MET A 40 -8.66 -4.67 9.19
CA MET A 40 -9.88 -4.67 10.01
C MET A 40 -9.75 -5.60 11.22
N TYR A 41 -9.23 -6.82 11.02
CA TYR A 41 -9.02 -7.76 12.12
C TYR A 41 -8.10 -7.18 13.21
N VAL A 42 -6.94 -6.64 12.81
CA VAL A 42 -5.97 -6.05 13.74
C VAL A 42 -6.57 -4.83 14.44
N SER A 43 -7.24 -3.94 13.70
CA SER A 43 -7.85 -2.75 14.30
C SER A 43 -8.97 -3.12 15.29
N GLY A 44 -9.74 -4.16 14.97
CA GLY A 44 -10.81 -4.67 15.82
C GLY A 44 -10.31 -5.35 17.09
N ARG A 45 -9.19 -6.08 16.99
CA ARG A 45 -8.53 -6.76 18.13
C ARG A 45 -7.86 -5.76 19.07
N GLU A 46 -7.06 -4.84 18.52
CA GLU A 46 -6.27 -3.87 19.27
C GLU A 46 -7.04 -2.61 19.66
N LYS A 47 -8.26 -2.44 19.11
CA LYS A 47 -9.11 -1.26 19.31
C LYS A 47 -8.43 0.07 18.96
N ILE A 48 -7.47 0.05 18.04
CA ILE A 48 -6.81 1.23 17.48
C ILE A 48 -6.64 1.06 15.97
N PRO A 49 -6.45 2.14 15.18
CA PRO A 49 -6.20 2.04 13.75
C PRO A 49 -4.94 1.24 13.44
N ASN A 50 -5.04 0.28 12.51
CA ASN A 50 -3.88 -0.46 12.04
C ASN A 50 -2.96 0.36 11.11
N THR A 51 -3.48 1.42 10.49
CA THR A 51 -2.71 2.30 9.60
C THR A 51 -3.02 3.76 9.88
N GLY A 52 -2.24 4.66 9.28
CA GLY A 52 -2.34 6.10 9.43
C GLY A 52 -3.52 6.71 8.67
N VAL A 53 -3.78 7.98 8.96
CA VAL A 53 -4.82 8.77 8.28
C VAL A 53 -4.53 8.89 6.78
N PHE A 54 -3.30 9.30 6.43
CA PHE A 54 -2.94 9.65 5.06
C PHE A 54 -2.98 8.46 4.08
N PRO A 55 -2.45 7.27 4.43
CA PRO A 55 -2.57 6.10 3.56
C PRO A 55 -4.02 5.76 3.20
N LEU A 56 -4.93 5.70 4.18
CA LEU A 56 -6.34 5.40 3.93
C LEU A 56 -7.02 6.48 3.08
N CYS A 57 -6.81 7.75 3.43
CA CYS A 57 -7.46 8.87 2.75
C CYS A 57 -6.97 9.02 1.31
N CYS A 58 -5.68 8.82 1.04
CA CYS A 58 -5.11 8.88 -0.30
C CYS A 58 -5.61 7.72 -1.17
N ASP A 59 -5.66 6.52 -0.61
CA ASP A 59 -5.97 5.29 -1.34
C ASP A 59 -7.47 5.23 -1.72
N ILE A 60 -8.38 5.57 -0.80
CA ILE A 60 -9.82 5.67 -1.15
C ILE A 60 -10.11 6.82 -2.14
N ALA A 61 -9.37 7.92 -2.06
CA ALA A 61 -9.50 9.03 -3.00
C ALA A 61 -9.04 8.62 -4.40
N TRP A 62 -7.90 7.93 -4.50
CA TRP A 62 -7.37 7.39 -5.74
C TRP A 62 -8.37 6.42 -6.37
N GLU A 63 -8.87 5.44 -5.61
CA GLU A 63 -9.86 4.49 -6.09
C GLU A 63 -11.12 5.18 -6.61
N PHE A 64 -11.61 6.23 -5.93
CA PHE A 64 -12.78 6.97 -6.40
C PHE A 64 -12.53 7.66 -7.75
N VAL A 65 -11.44 8.41 -7.87
CA VAL A 65 -11.11 9.15 -9.11
C VAL A 65 -11.02 8.18 -10.27
N TYR A 66 -10.27 7.08 -10.12
CA TYR A 66 -10.02 6.18 -11.25
C TYR A 66 -11.07 5.08 -11.44
N ALA A 67 -12.00 4.92 -10.50
CA ALA A 67 -13.19 4.07 -10.69
C ALA A 67 -14.36 4.81 -11.35
N PHE A 68 -14.53 6.11 -11.06
CA PHE A 68 -15.77 6.84 -11.38
C PHE A 68 -15.57 8.10 -12.22
N ILE A 69 -14.47 8.85 -12.06
CA ILE A 69 -14.22 10.09 -12.80
C ILE A 69 -13.44 9.80 -14.08
N HIS A 70 -12.30 9.13 -13.94
CA HIS A 70 -11.41 8.76 -15.04
C HIS A 70 -11.18 7.25 -15.10
N PRO A 71 -12.18 6.47 -15.56
CA PRO A 71 -12.04 5.03 -15.69
C PRO A 71 -11.14 4.69 -16.91
N THR A 72 -9.83 4.74 -16.70
CA THR A 72 -8.81 4.49 -17.74
C THR A 72 -8.47 3.04 -17.94
N ALA A 73 -8.75 2.21 -16.94
CA ALA A 73 -8.46 0.79 -17.03
C ALA A 73 -9.40 0.10 -18.05
N SER A 74 -8.99 -1.07 -18.56
CA SER A 74 -9.85 -1.91 -19.41
C SER A 74 -11.20 -2.21 -18.72
N ALA A 75 -12.24 -2.52 -19.48
CA ALA A 75 -13.59 -2.74 -18.93
C ALA A 75 -13.65 -3.76 -17.78
N HIS A 76 -12.84 -4.83 -17.84
CA HIS A 76 -12.72 -5.80 -16.75
C HIS A 76 -12.05 -5.21 -15.49
N TRP A 77 -11.07 -4.33 -15.67
CA TRP A 77 -10.39 -3.64 -14.58
C TRP A 77 -11.24 -2.56 -13.94
N GLN A 78 -12.08 -1.85 -14.70
CA GLN A 78 -13.00 -0.86 -14.13
C GLN A 78 -13.95 -1.50 -13.12
N GLY A 79 -14.43 -2.73 -13.40
CA GLY A 79 -15.20 -3.51 -12.44
C GLY A 79 -14.39 -3.86 -11.19
N GLY A 80 -13.13 -4.27 -11.36
CA GLY A 80 -12.21 -4.59 -10.26
C GLY A 80 -11.96 -3.41 -9.33
N VAL A 81 -11.61 -2.24 -9.86
CA VAL A 81 -11.35 -1.03 -9.06
C VAL A 81 -12.61 -0.57 -8.32
N LYS A 82 -13.80 -0.67 -8.95
CA LYS A 82 -15.08 -0.36 -8.28
C LYS A 82 -15.38 -1.29 -7.11
N VAL A 83 -15.17 -2.60 -7.28
CA VAL A 83 -15.33 -3.57 -6.18
C VAL A 83 -14.32 -3.26 -5.07
N TRP A 84 -13.08 -2.97 -5.45
CA TRP A 84 -12.02 -2.60 -4.50
C TRP A 84 -12.42 -1.35 -3.68
N PHE A 85 -12.91 -0.30 -4.34
CA PHE A 85 -13.45 0.90 -3.69
C PHE A 85 -14.54 0.59 -2.64
N LEU A 86 -15.47 -0.31 -2.96
CA LEU A 86 -16.53 -0.70 -2.03
C LEU A 86 -15.97 -1.45 -0.81
N VAL A 87 -15.01 -2.36 -1.02
CA VAL A 87 -14.33 -3.04 0.09
C VAL A 87 -13.58 -2.02 0.94
N HIS A 88 -12.93 -1.04 0.32
CA HIS A 88 -12.18 -0.01 1.03
C HIS A 88 -13.09 0.92 1.84
N CYS A 89 -14.28 1.26 1.33
CA CYS A 89 -15.29 1.97 2.14
C CYS A 89 -15.60 1.22 3.44
N ALA A 90 -15.72 -0.12 3.39
CA ALA A 90 -15.91 -0.93 4.58
C ALA A 90 -14.70 -0.88 5.53
N VAL A 91 -13.47 -0.90 4.99
CA VAL A 91 -12.24 -0.77 5.79
C VAL A 91 -12.15 0.59 6.47
N VAL A 92 -12.37 1.70 5.75
CA VAL A 92 -12.30 3.06 6.28
C VAL A 92 -13.33 3.25 7.38
N THR A 93 -14.59 2.86 7.13
CA THR A 93 -15.67 2.96 8.13
C THR A 93 -15.36 2.14 9.38
N TYR A 94 -14.79 0.93 9.21
CA TYR A 94 -14.40 0.08 10.32
C TYR A 94 -13.23 0.66 11.13
N ILE A 95 -12.20 1.19 10.48
CA ILE A 95 -11.04 1.81 11.14
C ILE A 95 -11.44 3.11 11.86
N LEU A 96 -12.30 3.92 11.26
CA LEU A 96 -12.83 5.16 11.85
C LEU A 96 -13.57 4.94 13.17
N LYS A 97 -14.10 3.74 13.40
CA LYS A 97 -14.70 3.36 14.68
C LYS A 97 -13.68 3.41 15.83
N PHE A 98 -12.43 3.04 15.56
CA PHE A 98 -11.35 2.94 16.54
C PHE A 98 -10.36 4.11 16.49
N ALA A 99 -10.44 4.95 15.46
CA ALA A 99 -9.57 6.12 15.28
C ALA A 99 -9.43 7.04 16.51
N PRO A 100 -10.49 7.34 17.29
CA PRO A 100 -10.35 8.18 18.49
C PRO A 100 -9.39 7.63 19.56
N ASN A 101 -9.23 6.30 19.64
CA ASN A 101 -8.43 5.65 20.68
C ASN A 101 -6.92 5.81 20.48
N GLU A 102 -6.50 6.28 19.31
CA GLU A 102 -5.10 6.64 19.04
C GLU A 102 -4.72 7.99 19.66
N TRP A 103 -5.70 8.84 19.95
CA TRP A 103 -5.48 10.26 20.25
C TRP A 103 -5.89 10.61 21.68
N ASP A 104 -5.77 9.66 22.62
CA ASP A 104 -6.10 9.88 24.03
C ASP A 104 -5.31 11.05 24.63
N ASP A 105 -4.06 11.23 24.21
CA ASP A 105 -3.18 12.32 24.64
C ASP A 105 -3.42 13.64 23.88
N THR A 106 -4.32 13.67 22.89
CA THR A 106 -4.63 14.87 22.10
C THR A 106 -6.15 15.05 21.92
N PRO A 107 -6.85 15.60 22.94
CA PRO A 107 -8.31 15.66 22.97
C PRO A 107 -8.96 16.36 21.78
N ILE A 108 -8.31 17.41 21.24
CA ILE A 108 -8.79 18.15 20.08
C ILE A 108 -8.83 17.24 18.84
N VAL A 109 -7.76 16.47 18.61
CA VAL A 109 -7.70 15.53 17.48
C VAL A 109 -8.70 14.40 17.70
N LYS A 110 -8.74 13.81 18.89
CA LYS A 110 -9.68 12.73 19.24
C LYS A 110 -11.15 13.08 18.93
N ARG A 111 -11.59 14.27 19.34
CA ARG A 111 -12.97 14.74 19.12
C ARG A 111 -13.28 15.00 17.65
N ASN A 112 -12.28 15.42 16.88
CA ASN A 112 -12.45 15.83 15.48
C ASN A 112 -11.92 14.81 14.47
N ILE A 113 -11.47 13.63 14.90
CA ILE A 113 -10.73 12.70 14.04
C ILE A 113 -11.51 12.29 12.79
N ARG A 114 -12.84 12.10 12.89
CA ARG A 114 -13.68 11.78 11.73
C ARG A 114 -13.73 12.93 10.72
N PHE A 115 -13.78 14.17 11.18
CA PHE A 115 -13.70 15.35 10.32
C PHE A 115 -12.32 15.48 9.68
N ILE A 116 -11.25 15.17 10.41
CA ILE A 116 -9.88 15.15 9.88
C ILE A 116 -9.78 14.14 8.74
N TYR A 117 -10.25 12.90 8.94
CA TYR A 117 -10.28 11.91 7.86
C TYR A 117 -11.08 12.41 6.65
N GLY A 118 -12.28 12.99 6.86
CA GLY A 118 -13.09 13.54 5.77
C GLY A 118 -12.37 14.67 5.02
N ALA A 119 -11.79 15.63 5.73
CA ALA A 119 -11.06 16.74 5.14
C ALA A 119 -9.81 16.28 4.37
N VAL A 120 -9.04 15.34 4.93
CA VAL A 120 -7.85 14.77 4.29
C VAL A 120 -8.25 13.95 3.05
N THR A 121 -9.32 13.16 3.11
CA THR A 121 -9.86 12.44 1.93
C THR A 121 -10.29 13.41 0.84
N LEU A 122 -11.00 14.50 1.16
CA LEU A 122 -11.39 15.50 0.17
C LEU A 122 -10.17 16.22 -0.44
N GLY A 123 -9.15 16.50 0.37
CA GLY A 123 -7.88 17.05 -0.09
C GLY A 123 -7.17 16.13 -1.08
N PHE A 124 -7.05 14.84 -0.74
CA PHE A 124 -6.48 13.85 -1.67
C PHE A 124 -7.36 13.62 -2.90
N LEU A 125 -8.68 13.69 -2.78
CA LEU A 125 -9.60 13.57 -3.91
C LEU A 125 -9.35 14.71 -4.92
N GLY A 126 -9.29 15.95 -4.43
CA GLY A 126 -8.97 17.11 -5.27
C GLY A 126 -7.57 17.00 -5.89
N ALA A 127 -6.57 16.54 -5.12
CA ALA A 127 -5.22 16.36 -5.62
C ALA A 127 -5.12 15.28 -6.70
N GLN A 128 -5.72 14.10 -6.48
CA GLN A 128 -5.73 13.00 -7.45
C GLN A 128 -6.46 13.39 -8.73
N TRP A 129 -7.60 14.08 -8.61
CA TRP A 129 -8.37 14.54 -9.76
C TRP A 129 -7.61 15.63 -10.54
N SER A 130 -7.19 16.71 -9.90
CA SER A 130 -6.45 17.78 -10.57
C SER A 130 -5.16 17.29 -11.22
N PHE A 131 -4.46 16.35 -10.59
CA PHE A 131 -3.27 15.74 -11.17
C PHE A 131 -3.61 14.92 -12.43
N ALA A 132 -4.68 14.13 -12.41
CA ALA A 132 -5.14 13.38 -13.60
C ALA A 132 -5.52 14.31 -14.77
N GLU A 133 -6.14 15.46 -14.49
CA GLU A 133 -6.45 16.47 -15.50
C GLU A 133 -5.18 17.10 -16.09
N GLU A 134 -4.15 17.34 -15.27
CA GLU A 134 -2.89 17.96 -15.70
C GLU A 134 -2.01 17.02 -16.53
N VAL A 135 -1.77 15.79 -16.05
CA VAL A 135 -0.82 14.86 -16.70
C VAL A 135 -1.49 13.85 -17.62
N GLY A 136 -2.82 13.86 -17.69
CA GLY A 136 -3.60 12.86 -18.38
C GLY A 136 -3.96 11.66 -17.47
N PRO A 137 -5.14 11.06 -17.67
CA PRO A 137 -5.66 10.01 -16.81
C PRO A 137 -4.78 8.76 -16.63
N ASP A 138 -4.04 8.32 -17.64
CA ASP A 138 -3.19 7.12 -17.56
C ASP A 138 -1.95 7.33 -16.66
N LEU A 139 -1.31 8.49 -16.80
CA LEU A 139 -0.20 8.88 -15.94
C LEU A 139 -0.69 9.20 -14.52
N GLY A 140 -1.84 9.86 -14.41
CA GLY A 140 -2.53 10.08 -13.15
C GLY A 140 -2.77 8.77 -12.41
N PHE A 141 -3.38 7.78 -13.07
CA PHE A 141 -3.67 6.46 -12.50
C PHE A 141 -2.41 5.83 -11.91
N PHE A 142 -1.34 5.78 -12.70
CA PHE A 142 -0.08 5.16 -12.28
C PHE A 142 0.58 5.90 -11.13
N TYR A 143 0.88 7.20 -11.27
CA TYR A 143 1.62 7.94 -10.25
C TYR A 143 0.78 8.22 -9.00
N GLY A 144 -0.54 8.34 -9.15
CA GLY A 144 -1.46 8.37 -8.02
C GLY A 144 -1.40 7.07 -7.22
N GLY A 145 -1.34 5.91 -7.89
CA GLY A 145 -1.25 4.61 -7.23
C GLY A 145 0.12 4.40 -6.59
N VAL A 146 1.17 4.93 -7.20
CA VAL A 146 2.52 5.02 -6.61
C VAL A 146 2.52 5.82 -5.31
N LEU A 147 1.83 6.96 -5.26
CA LEU A 147 1.67 7.73 -4.03
C LEU A 147 0.94 6.92 -2.96
N CYS A 148 -0.16 6.25 -3.31
CA CYS A 148 -0.89 5.35 -2.41
C CYS A 148 0.02 4.26 -1.84
N GLN A 149 0.74 3.54 -2.70
CA GLN A 149 1.70 2.51 -2.30
C GLN A 149 2.78 3.08 -1.36
N THR A 150 3.35 4.24 -1.69
CA THR A 150 4.40 4.88 -0.88
C THR A 150 3.89 5.21 0.51
N LEU A 151 2.68 5.77 0.61
CA LEU A 151 2.04 6.04 1.90
C LEU A 151 1.67 4.75 2.63
N ALA A 152 1.21 3.71 1.94
CA ALA A 152 0.89 2.42 2.55
C ALA A 152 2.12 1.69 3.10
N SER A 153 3.31 1.91 2.53
CA SER A 153 4.59 1.44 3.05
C SER A 153 5.11 2.30 4.20
N LEU A 154 5.08 3.63 4.05
CA LEU A 154 5.63 4.58 5.02
C LEU A 154 4.75 4.72 6.29
N GLY A 155 3.43 4.72 6.14
CA GLY A 155 2.47 4.93 7.22
C GLY A 155 2.65 3.97 8.41
N PRO A 156 2.69 2.64 8.19
CA PRO A 156 2.95 1.67 9.25
C PRO A 156 4.30 1.87 9.94
N ILE A 157 5.34 2.30 9.21
CA ILE A 157 6.64 2.63 9.80
C ILE A 157 6.51 3.83 10.73
N CYS A 158 5.91 4.93 10.25
CA CYS A 158 5.68 6.12 11.05
C CYS A 158 4.85 5.81 12.30
N GLN A 159 3.81 4.98 12.19
CA GLN A 159 3.00 4.58 13.33
C GLN A 159 3.78 3.75 14.34
N LEU A 160 4.56 2.76 13.87
CA LEU A 160 5.38 1.94 14.74
C LEU A 160 6.37 2.80 15.54
N LEU A 161 7.03 3.75 14.88
CA LEU A 161 7.99 4.66 15.49
C LEU A 161 7.32 5.67 16.43
N ALA A 162 6.22 6.29 16.02
CA ALA A 162 5.51 7.29 16.82
C ALA A 162 4.87 6.69 18.07
N ARG A 163 4.30 5.48 17.96
CA ARG A 163 3.74 4.75 19.10
C ARG A 163 4.82 4.17 20.00
N ASN A 164 6.02 3.95 19.46
CA ASN A 164 7.07 3.14 20.07
C ASN A 164 6.51 1.81 20.62
N SER A 165 5.61 1.19 19.85
CA SER A 165 4.93 -0.05 20.24
C SER A 165 4.46 -0.83 19.03
N THR A 166 4.47 -2.16 19.12
CA THR A 166 3.90 -3.04 18.10
C THR A 166 2.37 -3.07 18.12
N ARG A 167 1.71 -2.41 19.09
CA ARG A 167 0.25 -2.33 19.16
C ARG A 167 -0.33 -1.75 17.87
N GLY A 168 -1.38 -2.39 17.35
CA GLY A 168 -2.03 -2.01 16.09
C GLY A 168 -1.22 -2.37 14.85
N SER A 169 0.02 -2.86 14.98
CA SER A 169 0.86 -3.29 13.87
C SER A 169 0.73 -4.80 13.62
N SER A 170 1.04 -5.26 12.40
CA SER A 170 0.91 -6.68 12.04
C SER A 170 1.86 -7.08 10.93
N LEU A 171 2.65 -8.13 11.18
CA LEU A 171 3.51 -8.75 10.16
C LEU A 171 2.70 -9.46 9.07
N LEU A 172 1.48 -9.94 9.37
CA LEU A 172 0.61 -10.51 8.34
C LEU A 172 0.14 -9.43 7.38
N THR A 173 -0.33 -8.29 7.91
CA THR A 173 -0.78 -7.14 7.12
C THR A 173 0.36 -6.62 6.24
N TRP A 174 1.54 -6.40 6.85
CA TRP A 174 2.74 -6.06 6.09
C TRP A 174 3.10 -7.11 5.05
N GLY A 175 3.12 -8.40 5.40
CA GLY A 175 3.56 -9.47 4.51
C GLY A 175 2.69 -9.61 3.27
N LEU A 176 1.37 -9.47 3.42
CA LEU A 176 0.44 -9.43 2.29
C LEU A 176 0.75 -8.26 1.35
N ARG A 177 0.92 -7.06 1.90
CA ARG A 177 1.24 -5.85 1.14
C ARG A 177 2.62 -5.91 0.46
N ALA A 178 3.63 -6.39 1.18
CA ALA A 178 4.99 -6.57 0.67
C ALA A 178 5.03 -7.62 -0.45
N THR A 179 4.25 -8.70 -0.33
CA THR A 179 4.13 -9.71 -1.40
C THR A 179 3.54 -9.10 -2.67
N ALA A 180 2.51 -8.28 -2.57
CA ALA A 180 1.94 -7.56 -3.71
C ALA A 180 2.96 -6.59 -4.35
N THR A 181 3.74 -5.89 -3.53
CA THR A 181 4.77 -4.92 -3.97
C THR A 181 5.91 -5.62 -4.70
N VAL A 182 6.48 -6.68 -4.11
CA VAL A 182 7.54 -7.49 -4.72
C VAL A 182 7.04 -8.19 -5.98
N GLY A 183 5.83 -8.73 -5.97
CA GLY A 183 5.21 -9.33 -7.15
C GLY A 183 5.03 -8.31 -8.28
N GLY A 184 4.63 -7.08 -7.95
CA GLY A 184 4.57 -5.96 -8.89
C GLY A 184 5.93 -5.63 -9.50
N PHE A 185 7.00 -5.61 -8.69
CA PHE A 185 8.36 -5.39 -9.17
C PHE A 185 8.84 -6.50 -10.13
N ILE A 186 8.62 -7.77 -9.77
CA ILE A 186 8.99 -8.91 -10.64
C ILE A 186 8.21 -8.83 -11.95
N LYS A 187 6.91 -8.54 -11.90
CA LYS A 187 6.07 -8.33 -13.09
C LYS A 187 6.63 -7.25 -14.01
N LEU A 188 6.99 -6.08 -13.45
CA LEU A 188 7.58 -4.98 -14.23
C LEU A 188 8.95 -5.36 -14.81
N SER A 189 9.75 -6.13 -14.08
CA SER A 189 11.04 -6.62 -14.59
C SER A 189 10.86 -7.59 -15.77
N ILE A 190 9.84 -8.45 -15.72
CA ILE A 190 9.47 -9.31 -16.85
C ILE A 190 9.07 -8.46 -18.06
N TYR A 191 8.23 -7.45 -17.87
CA TYR A 191 7.81 -6.57 -18.96
C TYR A 191 9.00 -5.87 -19.60
N TYR A 192 9.98 -5.46 -18.80
CA TYR A 192 11.20 -4.81 -19.28
C TYR A 192 12.06 -5.74 -20.13
N ILE A 193 12.30 -6.96 -19.62
CA ILE A 193 13.19 -7.93 -20.30
C ILE A 193 12.54 -8.49 -21.57
N CYS A 194 11.22 -8.67 -21.58
CA CYS A 194 10.47 -9.26 -22.69
C CYS A 194 9.93 -8.24 -23.70
N ASP A 195 10.28 -6.95 -23.54
CA ASP A 195 9.81 -5.83 -24.36
C ASP A 195 8.26 -5.83 -24.47
N ILE A 196 7.59 -5.96 -23.33
CA ILE A 196 6.13 -5.95 -23.23
C ILE A 196 5.68 -4.51 -22.95
N PRO A 197 4.83 -3.91 -23.80
CA PRO A 197 4.31 -2.57 -23.55
C PRO A 197 3.51 -2.52 -22.25
N ALA A 198 3.84 -1.57 -21.36
CA ALA A 198 3.10 -1.36 -20.11
C ALA A 198 2.34 -0.01 -20.10
N GLY A 199 3.03 1.08 -20.45
CA GLY A 199 2.48 2.42 -20.46
C GLY A 199 3.57 3.50 -20.51
N PRO A 200 3.19 4.77 -20.71
CA PRO A 200 4.14 5.89 -20.89
C PRO A 200 5.05 6.13 -19.68
N TRP A 201 4.65 5.66 -18.50
CA TRP A 201 5.40 5.78 -17.25
C TRP A 201 6.50 4.72 -17.08
N PHE A 202 6.45 3.61 -17.82
CA PHE A 202 7.20 2.39 -17.53
C PHE A 202 8.72 2.59 -17.53
N GLU A 203 9.23 3.25 -18.56
CA GLU A 203 10.67 3.52 -18.68
C GLU A 203 11.13 4.77 -17.94
N SER A 204 10.20 5.51 -17.32
CA SER A 204 10.54 6.78 -16.67
C SER A 204 11.51 6.55 -15.49
N PRO A 205 12.51 7.44 -15.30
CA PRO A 205 13.36 7.42 -14.11
C PRO A 205 12.55 7.47 -12.80
N MET A 206 11.41 8.16 -12.83
CA MET A 206 10.50 8.24 -11.70
C MET A 206 9.94 6.87 -11.32
N CYS A 207 9.45 6.07 -12.28
CA CYS A 207 8.97 4.71 -12.03
C CYS A 207 10.04 3.87 -11.31
N LYS A 208 11.29 3.89 -11.81
CA LYS A 208 12.43 3.16 -11.23
C LYS A 208 12.75 3.64 -9.81
N PHE A 209 12.77 4.95 -9.58
CA PHE A 209 12.96 5.52 -8.25
C PHE A 209 11.88 5.06 -7.26
N TYR A 210 10.61 5.11 -7.64
CA TYR A 210 9.50 4.74 -6.76
C TYR A 210 9.47 3.25 -6.41
N ILE A 211 9.83 2.38 -7.35
CA ILE A 211 10.02 0.96 -7.07
C ILE A 211 11.08 0.77 -5.99
N ILE A 212 12.24 1.42 -6.13
CA ILE A 212 13.33 1.32 -5.15
C ILE A 212 12.86 1.86 -3.78
N LEU A 213 12.21 3.02 -3.76
CA LEU A 213 11.72 3.64 -2.53
C LEU A 213 10.75 2.72 -1.78
N THR A 214 9.75 2.17 -2.49
CA THR A 214 8.72 1.32 -1.87
C THR A 214 9.31 0.00 -1.36
N LEU A 215 10.25 -0.61 -2.11
CA LEU A 215 10.98 -1.79 -1.65
C LEU A 215 11.84 -1.51 -0.41
N VAL A 216 12.55 -0.37 -0.38
CA VAL A 216 13.35 0.03 0.79
C VAL A 216 12.46 0.20 2.03
N LEU A 217 11.33 0.88 1.89
CA LEU A 217 10.38 1.04 2.99
C LEU A 217 9.83 -0.32 3.47
N ASP A 218 9.44 -1.19 2.54
CA ASP A 218 8.90 -2.51 2.90
C ASP A 218 9.91 -3.44 3.54
N VAL A 219 11.16 -3.38 3.10
CA VAL A 219 12.27 -4.11 3.73
C VAL A 219 12.55 -3.53 5.12
N SER A 220 12.43 -2.23 5.32
CA SER A 220 12.71 -1.57 6.62
C SER A 220 11.72 -1.97 7.73
N TYR A 221 10.44 -2.12 7.39
CA TYR A 221 9.38 -2.39 8.37
C TYR A 221 9.62 -3.61 9.27
N PRO A 222 9.93 -4.84 8.78
CA PRO A 222 10.11 -6.01 9.64
C PRO A 222 11.30 -5.88 10.59
N PHE A 223 12.37 -5.17 10.20
CA PHE A 223 13.52 -4.91 11.09
C PHE A 223 13.11 -3.98 12.23
N LEU A 224 12.43 -2.88 11.92
CA LEU A 224 11.92 -1.95 12.92
C LEU A 224 10.91 -2.63 13.85
N TYR A 225 9.97 -3.40 13.29
CA TYR A 225 8.98 -4.16 14.06
C TYR A 225 9.68 -5.12 15.04
N SER A 226 10.70 -5.83 14.57
CA SER A 226 11.47 -6.76 15.41
C SER A 226 12.24 -6.03 16.51
N ALA A 227 12.82 -4.86 16.22
CA ALA A 227 13.53 -4.06 17.22
C ALA A 227 12.58 -3.57 18.32
N VAL A 228 11.45 -2.96 17.96
CA VAL A 228 10.44 -2.50 18.92
C VAL A 228 9.87 -3.67 19.74
N ARG A 229 9.58 -4.80 19.10
CA ARG A 229 9.10 -6.00 19.80
C ARG A 229 10.10 -6.53 20.82
N ARG A 230 11.40 -6.55 20.49
CA ARG A 230 12.46 -6.97 21.41
C ARG A 230 12.55 -6.03 22.61
N GLN A 231 12.41 -4.73 22.38
CA GLN A 231 12.37 -3.72 23.44
C GLN A 231 11.18 -3.95 24.38
N GLU A 232 9.97 -4.17 23.84
CA GLU A 232 8.77 -4.46 24.64
C GLU A 232 8.95 -5.72 25.50
N LEU A 233 9.49 -6.79 24.93
CA LEU A 233 9.75 -8.05 25.65
C LEU A 233 10.80 -7.86 26.76
N ALA A 234 11.87 -7.11 26.50
CA ALA A 234 12.90 -6.82 27.50
C ALA A 234 12.35 -5.98 28.66
N SER A 235 11.53 -4.96 28.36
CA SER A 235 10.88 -4.14 29.38
C SER A 235 9.88 -4.95 30.22
N ALA A 236 9.18 -5.92 29.63
CA ALA A 236 8.26 -6.80 30.35
C ALA A 236 8.99 -7.81 31.26
N ALA A 237 10.21 -8.23 30.89
CA ALA A 237 11.03 -9.15 31.67
C ALA A 237 11.82 -8.47 32.80
N ALA A 238 11.95 -7.14 32.79
CA ALA A 238 12.66 -6.41 33.82
C ALA A 238 11.93 -6.49 35.18
N PRO A 239 12.63 -6.77 36.30
CA PRO A 239 11.99 -6.84 37.61
C PRO A 239 11.36 -5.48 37.95
N LYS A 240 10.06 -5.48 38.26
CA LYS A 240 9.37 -4.28 38.75
C LYS A 240 10.08 -3.83 40.04
N LYS A 241 10.71 -2.65 40.02
CA LYS A 241 11.21 -2.02 41.24
C LYS A 241 10.02 -1.85 42.20
N ARG A 242 10.02 -2.61 43.30
CA ARG A 242 9.11 -2.41 44.43
C ARG A 242 9.49 -1.06 45.06
N ASN A 243 8.60 -0.07 44.92
CA ASN A 243 8.61 1.11 45.77
C ASN A 243 8.02 0.76 47.13
#